data_AF-A0A812W5Q3-F1
#
_entry.id   AF-A0A812W5Q3-F1
#
_cell.length_a   1.000
_cell.length_b   1.000
_cell.length_c   1.000
_cell.angle_alpha   90.00
_cell.angle_beta   90.00
_cell.angle_gamma   90.00
#
_symmetry.space_group_name_H-M   'P 1'
#
loop_
_entity.id
_entity.type
_entity.pdbx_description
1 polymer ?
#
loop_
_entity_poly.entity_id
_entity_poly.type
_entity_poly.pdbx_seq_one_letter_code
_entity_poly.pdbx_strand_id
1 'polypeptide(L)'
;MPAVFNAVSWKGKGQAGSVTSVTLVSESTTETERERSRLQTFLRIPSPLREPMGSGLPALVIAGVDKGGTSEAWAMIAHEFQAQTPCHRHKELGCLYKYGQGAVAVQDCYKSCFNLSLVQNSSNYLPVDGTPSYLYGGLNLEAKPVSPATLFKFSPEAAVLLLLRKPLDRARSLYNHWCKASSAGPPPIRAGCESSLESLLSTELQFLHDNDYLVKQFLNASCINRSDCDLWSPMWQYRTGFEPSIEAGQRKHGHRKHRHPYILTGMYFPFVYTWAQCTKARQLAVMQSEYFWQDPRRLWTVLGVSSDYVPLQPQNKANAYTARATLSPTVAKQIEDAFKEPTELLRSYLLIQSSSIIVVPCVSNTTWWPQ
;
A
#
# COMPACT_ATOMS: atom_id res chain seq x y z
N MET A 1 6.88 -23.57 15.10
CA MET A 1 7.90 -24.14 14.19
C MET A 1 8.17 -23.13 13.08
N PRO A 2 9.41 -22.71 12.83
CA PRO A 2 9.70 -21.66 11.86
C PRO A 2 9.59 -22.20 10.42
N ALA A 3 8.78 -21.55 9.58
CA ALA A 3 8.90 -21.68 8.13
C ALA A 3 10.16 -20.90 7.69
N VAL A 4 11.28 -21.61 7.58
CA VAL A 4 12.46 -21.12 6.87
C VAL A 4 12.10 -21.14 5.39
N PHE A 5 11.95 -19.97 4.78
CA PHE A 5 11.92 -19.87 3.32
C PHE A 5 13.33 -20.23 2.83
N ASN A 6 13.56 -21.50 2.55
CA ASN A 6 14.72 -21.88 1.75
C ASN A 6 14.52 -21.22 0.39
N ALA A 7 15.37 -20.24 0.07
CA ALA A 7 15.45 -19.65 -1.25
C ALA A 7 15.62 -20.80 -2.24
N VAL A 8 14.56 -21.09 -3.00
CA VAL A 8 14.59 -22.09 -4.06
C VAL A 8 15.51 -21.50 -5.13
N SER A 9 16.75 -21.98 -5.14
CA SER A 9 17.67 -21.79 -6.26
C SER A 9 17.01 -22.40 -7.50
N TRP A 10 16.36 -21.56 -8.30
CA TRP A 10 15.77 -21.94 -9.58
C TRP A 10 16.89 -22.33 -10.56
N LYS A 11 17.20 -23.63 -10.63
CA LYS A 11 17.87 -24.23 -11.78
C LYS A 11 16.82 -24.92 -12.62
N GLY A 12 16.53 -24.35 -13.79
CA GLY A 12 15.64 -24.96 -14.76
C GLY A 12 16.21 -26.27 -15.29
N LYS A 13 15.37 -27.30 -15.37
CA LYS A 13 15.35 -28.33 -16.43
C LYS A 13 14.05 -29.11 -16.32
N GLY A 14 13.37 -29.24 -17.44
CA GLY A 14 12.02 -29.78 -17.53
C GLY A 14 11.93 -31.29 -17.37
N GLN A 15 10.73 -31.74 -17.01
CA GLN A 15 10.20 -33.05 -17.34
C GLN A 15 8.67 -32.94 -17.44
N ALA A 16 8.13 -33.41 -18.57
CA ALA A 16 6.71 -33.51 -18.82
C ALA A 16 6.15 -34.73 -18.05
N GLY A 17 5.18 -34.48 -17.17
CA GLY A 17 4.46 -35.49 -16.40
C GLY A 17 2.98 -35.52 -16.77
N SER A 18 2.48 -36.75 -16.96
CA SER A 18 1.14 -37.14 -17.40
C SER A 18 -0.01 -36.58 -16.56
N VAL A 19 -1.11 -36.20 -17.23
CA VAL A 19 -2.35 -35.67 -16.64
C VAL A 19 -3.25 -36.82 -16.19
N THR A 20 -3.56 -36.88 -14.89
CA THR A 20 -4.59 -37.77 -14.34
C THR A 20 -5.93 -37.04 -14.25
N SER A 21 -6.98 -37.65 -14.78
CA SER A 21 -8.36 -37.16 -14.79
C SER A 21 -8.92 -36.92 -13.38
N VAL A 22 -9.49 -35.73 -13.16
CA VAL A 22 -10.17 -35.34 -11.91
C VAL A 22 -11.64 -35.75 -11.98
N THR A 23 -12.05 -36.59 -11.04
CA THR A 23 -13.45 -36.95 -10.79
C THR A 23 -14.18 -35.77 -10.15
N LEU A 24 -15.27 -35.31 -10.78
CA LEU A 24 -16.16 -34.28 -10.24
C LEU A 24 -16.99 -34.89 -9.09
N VAL A 25 -16.65 -34.55 -7.86
CA VAL A 25 -17.47 -34.79 -6.68
C VAL A 25 -18.41 -33.60 -6.50
N SER A 26 -19.72 -33.85 -6.45
CA SER A 26 -20.73 -32.82 -6.17
C SER A 26 -20.82 -32.58 -4.67
N GLU A 27 -20.34 -31.42 -4.19
CA GLU A 27 -20.40 -31.06 -2.76
C GLU A 27 -21.66 -30.24 -2.44
N SER A 28 -22.57 -30.83 -1.66
CA SER A 28 -23.57 -30.09 -0.90
C SER A 28 -22.91 -29.46 0.33
N THR A 29 -22.32 -28.28 0.15
CA THR A 29 -21.74 -27.51 1.28
C THR A 29 -22.84 -27.06 2.24
N THR A 30 -22.64 -27.35 3.52
CA THR A 30 -23.61 -27.04 4.58
C THR A 30 -23.72 -25.51 4.79
N GLU A 31 -24.87 -25.02 5.27
CA GLU A 31 -25.08 -23.59 5.53
C GLU A 31 -24.04 -23.01 6.51
N THR A 32 -23.60 -23.82 7.48
CA THR A 32 -22.51 -23.51 8.41
C THR A 32 -21.15 -23.37 7.72
N GLU A 33 -20.86 -24.15 6.68
CA GLU A 33 -19.65 -23.99 5.85
C GLU A 33 -19.72 -22.74 4.99
N ARG A 34 -20.90 -22.42 4.44
CA ARG A 34 -21.11 -21.13 3.74
C ARG A 34 -20.92 -19.95 4.67
N GLU A 35 -21.42 -20.03 5.90
CA GLU A 35 -21.26 -18.97 6.90
C GLU A 35 -19.81 -18.84 7.38
N ARG A 36 -19.08 -19.97 7.58
CA ARG A 36 -17.63 -19.94 7.82
C ARG A 36 -16.84 -19.36 6.65
N SER A 37 -17.18 -19.70 5.41
CA SER A 37 -16.57 -19.15 4.21
C SER A 37 -16.82 -17.64 4.08
N ARG A 38 -18.04 -17.18 4.40
CA ARG A 38 -18.41 -15.75 4.48
C ARG A 38 -17.67 -15.02 5.60
N LEU A 39 -17.47 -15.64 6.76
CA LEU A 39 -16.74 -15.01 7.85
C LEU A 39 -15.23 -14.87 7.58
N GLN A 40 -14.67 -15.55 6.59
CA GLN A 40 -13.25 -15.41 6.23
C GLN A 40 -12.98 -14.27 5.23
N THR A 41 -14.02 -13.66 4.66
CA THR A 41 -13.86 -12.77 3.50
C THR A 41 -13.79 -11.28 3.85
N PHE A 42 -14.01 -10.90 5.11
CA PHE A 42 -14.21 -9.50 5.51
C PHE A 42 -13.24 -9.03 6.58
N LEU A 43 -12.83 -7.76 6.46
CA LEU A 43 -11.91 -7.08 7.35
C LEU A 43 -12.54 -6.99 8.74
N ARG A 44 -11.81 -7.39 9.77
CA ARG A 44 -12.26 -7.23 11.15
C ARG A 44 -12.01 -5.79 11.57
N ILE A 45 -12.99 -4.94 11.32
CA ILE A 45 -12.99 -3.55 11.80
C ILE A 45 -13.55 -3.54 13.23
N PRO A 46 -12.85 -2.94 14.21
CA PRO A 46 -13.38 -2.79 15.55
C PRO A 46 -14.70 -2.03 15.52
N SER A 47 -15.74 -2.59 16.14
CA SER A 47 -17.00 -1.87 16.28
C SER A 47 -16.84 -0.79 17.35
N PRO A 48 -17.19 0.49 17.05
CA PRO A 48 -17.15 1.58 18.02
C PRO A 48 -17.98 1.29 19.28
N LEU A 49 -19.00 0.44 19.14
CA LEU A 49 -19.96 0.11 20.18
C LEU A 49 -19.54 -1.05 21.08
N ARG A 50 -18.60 -1.91 20.67
CA ARG A 50 -18.25 -3.13 21.42
C ARG A 50 -16.98 -3.02 22.24
N GLU A 51 -16.08 -2.15 21.82
CA GLU A 51 -14.86 -1.85 22.56
C GLU A 51 -14.85 -0.35 22.78
N PRO A 52 -14.58 0.15 24.00
CA PRO A 52 -14.52 1.58 24.24
C PRO A 52 -13.38 2.18 23.41
N MET A 53 -13.69 2.60 22.19
CA MET A 53 -12.79 3.31 21.27
C MET A 53 -12.55 4.76 21.73
N GLY A 54 -12.72 5.05 23.02
CA GLY A 54 -12.45 6.34 23.65
C GLY A 54 -10.98 6.77 23.61
N SER A 55 -10.12 6.03 22.91
CA SER A 55 -8.71 6.34 22.71
C SER A 55 -8.48 7.50 21.73
N GLY A 56 -9.44 7.79 20.85
CA GLY A 56 -9.25 8.80 19.79
C GLY A 56 -8.22 8.38 18.77
N LEU A 57 -8.17 7.08 18.44
CA LEU A 57 -7.21 6.46 17.53
C LEU A 57 -7.92 5.87 16.30
N PRO A 58 -7.22 5.65 15.18
CA PRO A 58 -7.85 5.11 13.98
C PRO A 58 -8.27 3.65 14.20
N ALA A 59 -9.48 3.33 13.77
CA ALA A 59 -10.00 1.97 13.68
C ALA A 59 -9.69 1.34 12.31
N LEU A 60 -9.52 2.18 11.29
CA LEU A 60 -9.12 1.79 9.95
C LEU A 60 -8.00 2.70 9.43
N VAL A 61 -6.97 2.11 8.84
CA VAL A 61 -5.89 2.84 8.17
C VAL A 61 -5.80 2.38 6.71
N ILE A 62 -5.93 3.33 5.78
CA ILE A 62 -5.65 3.10 4.36
C ILE A 62 -4.18 3.45 4.12
N ALA A 63 -3.31 2.48 4.39
CA ALA A 63 -1.87 2.72 4.50
C ALA A 63 -1.16 2.80 3.15
N GLY A 64 -1.80 2.42 2.04
CA GLY A 64 -1.17 2.51 0.74
C GLY A 64 -1.97 1.96 -0.43
N VAL A 65 -1.43 2.01 -1.64
CA VAL A 65 -0.19 2.74 -2.00
C VAL A 65 -0.52 4.10 -2.62
N ASP A 66 0.44 5.02 -2.63
CA ASP A 66 0.33 6.23 -3.44
C ASP A 66 -0.09 5.92 -4.87
N LYS A 67 -1.11 6.65 -5.31
CA LYS A 67 -1.71 6.51 -6.64
C LYS A 67 -2.37 5.16 -6.91
N GLY A 68 -2.66 4.40 -5.85
CA GLY A 68 -3.52 3.21 -5.85
C GLY A 68 -5.02 3.50 -5.72
N GLY A 69 -5.46 4.76 -5.77
CA GLY A 69 -6.90 5.09 -5.57
C GLY A 69 -7.33 5.18 -4.10
N THR A 70 -6.35 5.35 -3.20
CA THR A 70 -6.58 5.55 -1.76
C THR A 70 -7.42 6.78 -1.42
N SER A 71 -7.39 7.82 -2.26
CA SER A 71 -8.18 9.04 -2.03
C SER A 71 -9.66 8.79 -2.25
N GLU A 72 -9.99 8.01 -3.27
CA GLU A 72 -11.35 7.65 -3.64
C GLU A 72 -11.92 6.64 -2.65
N ALA A 73 -11.14 5.62 -2.26
CA ALA A 73 -11.52 4.71 -1.19
C ALA A 73 -11.76 5.46 0.14
N TRP A 74 -10.86 6.37 0.52
CA TRP A 74 -11.04 7.19 1.72
C TRP A 74 -12.31 8.05 1.65
N ALA A 75 -12.57 8.71 0.52
CA ALA A 75 -13.74 9.57 0.36
C ALA A 75 -15.05 8.78 0.47
N MET A 76 -15.09 7.56 -0.09
CA MET A 76 -16.22 6.65 0.06
C MET A 76 -16.46 6.30 1.52
N ILE A 77 -15.43 5.81 2.22
CA ILE A 77 -15.49 5.45 3.64
C ILE A 77 -15.89 6.66 4.49
N ALA A 78 -15.32 7.83 4.23
CA ALA A 78 -15.62 9.04 4.99
C ALA A 78 -17.06 9.53 4.80
N HIS A 79 -17.63 9.30 3.63
CA HIS A 79 -19.05 9.55 3.40
C HIS A 79 -19.93 8.57 4.18
N GLU A 80 -19.70 7.27 4.01
CA GLU A 80 -20.51 6.20 4.62
C GLU A 80 -20.49 6.28 6.16
N PHE A 81 -19.31 6.46 6.72
CA PHE A 81 -19.08 6.41 8.16
C PHE A 81 -18.92 7.77 8.84
N GLN A 82 -19.33 8.86 8.18
CA GLN A 82 -19.16 10.22 8.69
C GLN A 82 -17.72 10.50 9.19
N ALA A 83 -16.71 9.88 8.60
CA ALA A 83 -15.33 9.88 9.09
C ALA A 83 -14.56 11.17 8.79
N GLN A 84 -15.27 12.26 8.49
CA GLN A 84 -14.64 13.55 8.20
C GLN A 84 -14.04 14.13 9.48
N THR A 85 -12.76 14.52 9.41
CA THR A 85 -12.00 15.02 10.56
C THR A 85 -12.06 16.55 10.64
N PRO A 86 -12.11 17.16 11.86
CA PRO A 86 -12.01 18.61 12.00
C PRO A 86 -10.65 19.18 11.56
N CYS A 87 -9.56 18.44 11.78
CA CYS A 87 -8.20 18.88 11.42
C CYS A 87 -8.00 18.93 9.90
N HIS A 88 -8.59 18.00 9.17
CA HIS A 88 -8.47 17.95 7.72
C HIS A 88 -9.79 17.52 7.08
N ARG A 89 -10.30 18.35 6.16
CA ARG A 89 -11.37 17.92 5.23
C ARG A 89 -10.91 16.82 4.26
N HIS A 90 -9.67 16.37 4.37
CA HIS A 90 -8.99 15.49 3.43
C HIS A 90 -8.17 14.42 4.18
N LYS A 91 -7.85 13.36 3.46
CA LYS A 91 -6.93 12.29 3.85
C LYS A 91 -5.49 12.79 4.14
N GLU A 92 -4.58 11.88 4.47
CA GLU A 92 -3.16 12.16 4.78
C GLU A 92 -2.93 12.89 6.11
N LEU A 93 -3.45 12.32 7.22
CA LEU A 93 -3.24 12.90 8.55
C LEU A 93 -1.76 12.88 8.97
N GLY A 94 -1.01 11.86 8.53
CA GLY A 94 0.43 11.76 8.78
C GLY A 94 0.83 11.65 10.26
N CYS A 95 -0.10 11.32 11.15
CA CYS A 95 0.14 11.30 12.59
C CYS A 95 1.21 10.27 13.01
N LEU A 96 1.34 9.13 12.31
CA LEU A 96 2.40 8.16 12.65
C LEU A 96 3.80 8.73 12.43
N TYR A 97 4.00 9.70 11.53
CA TYR A 97 5.30 10.35 11.30
C TYR A 97 5.81 11.10 12.53
N LYS A 98 4.92 11.42 13.47
CA LYS A 98 5.29 12.06 14.74
C LYS A 98 5.88 11.10 15.77
N TYR A 99 6.04 9.81 15.47
CA TYR A 99 6.60 8.85 16.42
C TYR A 99 8.02 9.20 16.89
N GLY A 100 8.81 9.88 16.04
CA GLY A 100 10.11 10.43 16.45
C GLY A 100 10.03 11.44 17.60
N GLN A 101 8.87 12.09 17.78
CA GLN A 101 8.56 13.04 18.84
C GLN A 101 7.93 12.36 20.07
N GLY A 102 7.78 11.03 20.04
CA GLY A 102 7.24 10.22 21.13
C GLY A 102 5.78 9.81 20.95
N ALA A 103 5.35 8.87 21.80
CA ALA A 103 4.01 8.28 21.79
C ALA A 103 2.89 9.31 21.95
N VAL A 104 3.09 10.29 22.83
CA VAL A 104 2.11 11.34 23.13
C VAL A 104 1.82 12.18 21.88
N ALA A 105 2.85 12.55 21.10
CA ALA A 105 2.68 13.33 19.89
C ALA A 105 1.83 12.62 18.81
N VAL A 106 1.93 11.30 18.69
CA VAL A 106 1.11 10.49 17.79
C VAL A 106 -0.36 10.49 18.26
N GLN A 107 -0.58 10.24 19.56
CA GLN A 107 -1.91 10.22 20.14
C GLN A 107 -2.60 11.59 20.06
N ASP A 108 -1.90 12.66 20.42
CA ASP A 108 -2.44 14.03 20.38
C ASP A 108 -2.80 14.44 18.96
N CYS A 109 -1.98 14.02 17.98
CA CYS A 109 -2.31 14.22 16.57
C CYS A 109 -3.64 13.56 16.21
N TYR A 110 -3.83 12.27 16.49
CA TYR A 110 -5.09 11.59 16.17
C TYR A 110 -6.28 12.15 16.96
N LYS A 111 -6.11 12.42 18.26
CA LYS A 111 -7.16 12.99 19.11
C LYS A 111 -7.59 14.38 18.65
N SER A 112 -6.68 15.17 18.10
CA SER A 112 -7.05 16.46 17.50
C SER A 112 -7.89 16.27 16.23
N CYS A 113 -7.61 15.21 15.46
CA CYS A 113 -8.27 14.92 14.19
C CYS A 113 -9.61 14.17 14.35
N PHE A 114 -9.80 13.34 15.36
CA PHE A 114 -11.03 12.56 15.47
C PHE A 114 -12.00 13.22 16.44
N ASN A 115 -13.26 13.34 16.02
CA ASN A 115 -14.30 13.89 16.88
C ASN A 115 -14.68 12.87 17.96
N LEU A 116 -14.10 13.00 19.15
CA LEU A 116 -14.31 12.07 20.27
C LEU A 116 -15.78 11.94 20.67
N SER A 117 -16.59 13.00 20.54
CA SER A 117 -18.01 12.93 20.87
C SER A 117 -18.79 12.10 19.84
N LEU A 118 -18.41 12.11 18.56
CA LEU A 118 -18.99 11.23 17.55
C LEU A 118 -18.51 9.79 17.71
N VAL A 119 -17.23 9.58 18.05
CA VAL A 119 -16.70 8.25 18.38
C VAL A 119 -17.52 7.58 19.49
N GLN A 120 -17.95 8.35 20.48
CA GLN A 120 -18.69 7.84 21.64
C GLN A 120 -20.20 7.69 21.38
N ASN A 121 -20.79 8.55 20.55
CA ASN A 121 -22.25 8.68 20.47
C ASN A 121 -22.85 8.28 19.11
N SER A 122 -22.04 7.99 18.10
CA SER A 122 -22.52 7.57 16.78
C SER A 122 -22.15 6.11 16.52
N SER A 123 -23.18 5.28 16.31
CA SER A 123 -23.02 3.91 15.86
C SER A 123 -22.43 3.81 14.45
N ASN A 124 -22.48 4.91 13.68
CA ASN A 124 -22.04 4.96 12.30
C ASN A 124 -20.75 5.79 12.10
N TYR A 125 -20.04 6.15 13.18
CA TYR A 125 -18.76 6.85 13.06
C TYR A 125 -17.58 5.88 13.05
N LEU A 126 -16.70 5.98 12.05
CA LEU A 126 -15.47 5.18 11.97
C LEU A 126 -14.24 6.11 11.87
N PRO A 127 -13.33 6.15 12.86
CA PRO A 127 -12.11 6.95 12.76
C PRO A 127 -11.15 6.33 11.73
N VAL A 128 -10.88 7.05 10.64
CA VAL A 128 -10.12 6.54 9.48
C VAL A 128 -8.94 7.47 9.15
N ASP A 129 -7.73 6.90 9.05
CA ASP A 129 -6.56 7.60 8.50
C ASP A 129 -6.23 7.06 7.10
N GLY A 130 -6.31 7.93 6.09
CA GLY A 130 -5.91 7.61 4.72
C GLY A 130 -4.56 8.19 4.35
N THR A 131 -3.45 7.67 4.88
CA THR A 131 -2.10 8.14 4.54
C THR A 131 -1.35 7.09 3.69
N PRO A 132 -1.32 7.21 2.35
CA PRO A 132 -0.85 6.13 1.47
C PRO A 132 0.65 5.86 1.52
N SER A 133 1.41 6.82 2.05
CA SER A 133 2.84 6.72 2.23
C SER A 133 3.23 5.96 3.50
N TYR A 134 2.26 5.54 4.33
CA TYR A 134 2.54 4.64 5.46
C TYR A 134 2.99 3.25 5.02
N LEU A 135 2.60 2.78 3.82
CA LEU A 135 3.00 1.47 3.30
C LEU A 135 4.51 1.27 3.35
N TYR A 136 5.24 2.30 2.92
CA TYR A 136 6.69 2.35 2.92
C TYR A 136 7.24 3.28 4.01
N GLY A 137 6.41 3.62 4.99
CA GLY A 137 6.76 4.33 6.22
C GLY A 137 7.22 5.78 6.10
N GLY A 138 6.89 6.45 4.99
CA GLY A 138 7.35 7.80 4.69
C GLY A 138 8.86 7.86 4.53
N LEU A 139 9.32 7.99 3.29
CA LEU A 139 10.74 8.14 3.02
C LEU A 139 11.25 9.54 3.40
N ASN A 140 10.82 10.17 4.49
CA ASN A 140 11.41 11.44 4.91
C ASN A 140 12.67 11.13 5.74
N LEU A 141 13.83 11.68 5.38
CA LEU A 141 15.09 11.43 6.10
C LEU A 141 15.09 12.00 7.51
N GLU A 142 14.28 13.03 7.75
CA GLU A 142 14.25 13.74 9.02
C GLU A 142 13.25 13.13 10.01
N ALA A 143 12.24 12.41 9.51
CA ALA A 143 11.27 11.72 10.36
C ALA A 143 11.77 10.31 10.66
N LYS A 144 11.66 9.87 11.91
CA LYS A 144 11.77 8.42 12.18
C LYS A 144 10.73 7.72 11.32
N PRO A 145 11.14 6.68 10.59
CA PRO A 145 10.23 5.99 9.72
C PRO A 145 9.02 5.45 10.46
N VAL A 146 7.87 5.46 9.79
CA VAL A 146 6.65 4.84 10.30
C VAL A 146 6.74 3.34 10.10
N SER A 147 6.78 2.60 11.20
CA SER A 147 6.66 1.14 11.18
C SER A 147 5.20 0.73 11.40
N PRO A 148 4.73 -0.37 10.80
CA PRO A 148 3.42 -0.92 11.13
C PRO A 148 3.29 -1.23 12.62
N ALA A 149 4.37 -1.66 13.28
CA ALA A 149 4.41 -1.86 14.73
C ALA A 149 4.03 -0.59 15.52
N THR A 150 4.38 0.59 15.01
CA THR A 150 3.98 1.87 15.62
C THR A 150 2.45 2.00 15.65
N LEU A 151 1.76 1.68 14.55
CA LEU A 151 0.29 1.71 14.53
C LEU A 151 -0.28 0.75 15.58
N PHE A 152 0.14 -0.52 15.55
CA PHE A 152 -0.42 -1.57 16.40
C PHE A 152 -0.06 -1.42 17.88
N LYS A 153 1.00 -0.68 18.21
CA LYS A 153 1.30 -0.27 19.59
C LYS A 153 0.22 0.66 20.15
N PHE A 154 -0.34 1.54 19.31
CA PHE A 154 -1.36 2.51 19.74
C PHE A 154 -2.78 2.00 19.51
N SER A 155 -3.03 1.38 18.36
CA SER A 155 -4.33 0.84 17.97
C SER A 155 -4.17 -0.65 17.62
N PRO A 156 -4.07 -1.56 18.63
CA PRO A 156 -3.81 -2.98 18.42
C PRO A 156 -4.89 -3.69 17.61
N GLU A 157 -6.11 -3.15 17.62
CA GLU A 157 -7.27 -3.70 16.91
C GLU A 157 -7.50 -3.02 15.55
N ALA A 158 -6.71 -2.00 15.19
CA ALA A 158 -6.86 -1.32 13.90
C ALA A 158 -6.84 -2.28 12.73
N ALA A 159 -7.72 -2.03 11.77
CA ALA A 159 -7.68 -2.68 10.49
C ALA A 159 -6.88 -1.86 9.47
N VAL A 160 -6.28 -2.53 8.48
CA VAL A 160 -5.41 -1.94 7.48
C VAL A 160 -5.89 -2.34 6.09
N LEU A 161 -6.04 -1.35 5.22
CA LEU A 161 -6.38 -1.54 3.81
C LEU A 161 -5.22 -1.06 2.92
N LEU A 162 -4.77 -1.95 2.04
CA LEU A 162 -3.77 -1.66 1.01
C LEU A 162 -4.43 -1.77 -0.37
N LEU A 163 -4.60 -0.65 -1.08
CA LEU A 163 -4.97 -0.59 -2.49
C LEU A 163 -3.70 -0.51 -3.33
N LEU A 164 -3.28 -1.60 -3.95
CA LEU A 164 -2.08 -1.62 -4.79
C LEU A 164 -2.47 -1.62 -6.27
N ARG A 165 -1.68 -0.96 -7.09
CA ARG A 165 -1.92 -0.77 -8.53
C ARG A 165 -0.77 -1.41 -9.33
N LYS A 166 -1.01 -1.78 -10.59
CA LYS A 166 0.06 -2.26 -11.49
C LYS A 166 1.28 -1.34 -11.35
N PRO A 167 2.46 -1.85 -10.94
CA PRO A 167 3.57 -1.00 -10.50
C PRO A 167 3.99 0.07 -11.50
N LEU A 168 4.05 -0.28 -12.80
CA LEU A 168 4.36 0.67 -13.87
C LEU A 168 3.30 1.78 -14.01
N ASP A 169 2.02 1.45 -13.93
CA ASP A 169 0.94 2.43 -14.01
C ASP A 169 0.90 3.33 -12.77
N ARG A 170 1.23 2.77 -11.60
CA ARG A 170 1.43 3.53 -10.37
C ARG A 170 2.58 4.53 -10.52
N ALA A 171 3.73 4.10 -11.05
CA ALA A 171 4.89 4.97 -11.29
C ALA A 171 4.55 6.13 -12.24
N ARG A 172 3.89 5.85 -13.36
CA ARG A 172 3.39 6.88 -14.30
C ARG A 172 2.45 7.88 -13.63
N SER A 173 1.50 7.36 -12.85
CA SER A 173 0.55 8.19 -12.11
C SER A 173 1.23 9.08 -11.06
N LEU A 174 2.25 8.54 -10.38
CA LEU A 174 3.04 9.27 -9.40
C LEU A 174 3.80 10.42 -10.05
N TYR A 175 4.47 10.15 -11.17
CA TYR A 175 5.18 11.17 -11.95
C TYR A 175 4.25 12.29 -12.41
N ASN A 176 3.11 11.93 -13.01
CA ASN A 176 2.16 12.92 -13.52
C ASN A 176 1.54 13.75 -12.39
N HIS A 177 1.34 13.18 -11.20
CA HIS A 177 0.92 13.93 -10.03
C HIS A 177 1.97 14.98 -9.63
N TRP A 178 3.24 14.59 -9.51
CA TRP A 178 4.31 15.53 -9.19
C TRP A 178 4.42 16.64 -10.25
N CYS A 179 4.20 16.28 -11.51
CA CYS A 179 4.22 17.25 -12.60
C CYS A 179 3.03 18.21 -12.64
N LYS A 180 1.85 17.77 -12.23
CA LYS A 180 0.71 18.67 -12.09
C LYS A 180 0.89 19.61 -10.90
N ALA A 181 1.40 19.11 -9.77
CA ALA A 181 1.59 19.89 -8.56
C ALA A 181 2.56 21.07 -8.76
N SER A 182 3.58 20.92 -9.62
CA SER A 182 4.52 22.00 -9.97
C SER A 182 3.93 23.09 -10.86
N SER A 183 2.76 22.86 -11.46
CA SER A 183 2.15 23.78 -12.44
C SER A 183 1.10 24.73 -11.83
N ALA A 184 0.74 24.56 -10.56
CA ALA A 184 -0.43 25.20 -9.94
C ALA A 184 -0.12 26.42 -9.02
N GLY A 185 1.07 27.01 -9.10
CA GLY A 185 1.42 28.24 -8.34
C GLY A 185 2.70 28.93 -8.83
N PRO A 186 2.95 30.21 -8.44
CA PRO A 186 4.24 30.88 -8.66
C PRO A 186 5.34 30.11 -7.91
N PRO A 187 6.61 30.16 -8.37
CA PRO A 187 7.50 29.02 -8.35
C PRO A 187 7.93 28.65 -6.92
N PRO A 188 7.55 27.45 -6.47
CA PRO A 188 8.61 26.59 -5.99
C PRO A 188 8.47 25.22 -6.65
N ILE A 189 9.59 24.80 -7.27
CA ILE A 189 9.87 23.40 -7.65
C ILE A 189 9.34 23.01 -9.04
N ARG A 190 9.98 23.56 -10.09
CA ARG A 190 9.95 23.00 -11.46
C ARG A 190 10.72 21.68 -11.59
N ALA A 191 11.58 21.35 -10.62
CA ALA A 191 12.51 20.23 -10.70
C ALA A 191 11.85 18.89 -11.10
N GLY A 192 10.61 18.64 -10.66
CA GLY A 192 9.90 17.35 -10.83
C GLY A 192 9.71 16.86 -12.28
N CYS A 193 9.65 17.76 -13.26
CA CYS A 193 9.42 17.43 -14.68
C CYS A 193 10.56 17.86 -15.60
N GLU A 194 11.68 18.34 -15.05
CA GLU A 194 12.83 18.73 -15.86
C GLU A 194 13.45 17.50 -16.55
N SER A 195 13.32 16.33 -15.93
CA SER A 195 13.69 15.04 -16.51
C SER A 195 12.45 14.30 -16.99
N SER A 196 12.53 13.62 -18.13
CA SER A 196 11.48 12.70 -18.57
C SER A 196 11.31 11.56 -17.56
N LEU A 197 10.10 11.01 -17.43
CA LEU A 197 9.88 9.81 -16.62
C LEU A 197 10.85 8.69 -17.03
N GLU A 198 11.09 8.54 -18.33
CA GLU A 198 12.03 7.56 -18.87
C GLU A 198 13.43 7.72 -18.27
N SER A 199 13.98 8.94 -18.24
CA SER A 199 15.28 9.20 -17.63
C SER A 199 15.30 8.86 -16.15
N LEU A 200 14.27 9.25 -15.39
CA LEU A 200 14.19 8.95 -13.94
C LEU A 200 14.14 7.44 -13.68
N LEU A 201 13.32 6.72 -14.44
CA LEU A 201 13.18 5.28 -14.33
C LEU A 201 14.44 4.53 -14.76
N SER A 202 15.11 4.96 -15.83
CA SER A 202 16.39 4.37 -16.27
C SER A 202 17.49 4.57 -15.23
N THR A 203 17.58 5.75 -14.61
CA THR A 203 18.53 5.99 -13.51
C THR A 203 18.23 5.10 -12.31
N GLU A 204 16.95 4.93 -11.96
CA GLU A 204 16.54 4.06 -10.87
C GLU A 204 16.82 2.58 -11.16
N LEU A 205 16.59 2.12 -12.39
CA LEU A 205 16.94 0.77 -12.85
C LEU A 205 18.44 0.51 -12.79
N GLN A 206 19.24 1.46 -13.27
CA GLN A 206 20.70 1.33 -13.25
C GLN A 206 21.19 1.20 -11.81
N PHE A 207 20.67 2.03 -10.90
CA PHE A 207 21.00 1.93 -9.49
C PHE A 207 20.62 0.57 -8.89
N LEU A 208 19.42 0.06 -9.20
CA LEU A 208 18.98 -1.27 -8.73
C LEU A 208 19.89 -2.39 -9.26
N HIS A 209 20.30 -2.30 -10.51
CA HIS A 209 21.22 -3.24 -11.13
C HIS A 209 22.60 -3.22 -10.44
N ASP A 210 23.15 -2.02 -10.23
CA ASP A 210 24.46 -1.83 -9.61
C ASP A 210 24.46 -2.23 -8.11
N ASN A 211 23.28 -2.32 -7.51
CA ASN A 211 23.06 -2.68 -6.12
C ASN A 211 22.16 -3.92 -5.96
N ASP A 212 22.27 -4.90 -6.88
CA ASP A 212 21.44 -6.12 -6.88
C ASP A 212 21.46 -6.86 -5.53
N TYR A 213 22.58 -6.83 -4.80
CA TYR A 213 22.64 -7.41 -3.45
C TYR A 213 21.69 -6.74 -2.46
N LEU A 214 21.50 -5.40 -2.53
CA LEU A 214 20.55 -4.67 -1.70
C LEU A 214 19.12 -5.03 -2.10
N VAL A 215 18.85 -5.17 -3.39
CA VAL A 215 17.54 -5.60 -3.90
C VAL A 215 17.21 -6.99 -3.37
N LYS A 216 18.16 -7.94 -3.45
CA LYS A 216 17.98 -9.29 -2.90
C LYS A 216 17.78 -9.28 -1.38
N GLN A 217 18.52 -8.46 -0.63
CA GLN A 217 18.29 -8.32 0.82
C GLN A 217 16.92 -7.73 1.13
N PHE A 218 16.49 -6.72 0.37
CA PHE A 218 15.19 -6.10 0.49
C PHE A 218 14.06 -7.08 0.17
N LEU A 219 14.18 -7.82 -0.94
CA LEU A 219 13.22 -8.84 -1.35
C LEU A 219 13.20 -10.05 -0.43
N ASN A 220 14.33 -10.48 0.13
CA ASN A 220 14.35 -11.60 1.07
C ASN A 220 13.72 -11.23 2.42
N ALA A 221 13.38 -9.95 2.65
CA ALA A 221 12.87 -9.47 3.92
C ALA A 221 13.81 -9.85 5.11
N SER A 222 15.07 -10.17 4.81
CA SER A 222 16.03 -10.74 5.77
C SER A 222 16.51 -9.71 6.80
N CYS A 223 16.27 -8.43 6.51
CA CYS A 223 16.53 -7.30 7.39
C CYS A 223 15.38 -7.00 8.36
N ILE A 224 14.26 -7.73 8.29
CA ILE A 224 13.13 -7.50 9.18
C ILE A 224 13.46 -8.12 10.53
N ASN A 225 13.80 -7.27 11.50
CA ASN A 225 13.77 -7.70 12.87
C ASN A 225 12.32 -8.00 13.25
N ARG A 226 11.98 -9.29 13.41
CA ARG A 226 10.61 -9.73 13.72
C ARG A 226 10.07 -9.13 15.02
N SER A 227 10.94 -8.72 15.96
CA SER A 227 10.48 -8.08 17.19
C SER A 227 9.92 -6.68 16.96
N ASP A 228 10.38 -5.98 15.92
CA ASP A 228 10.09 -4.55 15.72
C ASP A 228 9.35 -4.25 14.40
N CYS A 229 9.17 -5.25 13.53
CA CYS A 229 8.59 -5.08 12.20
C CYS A 229 9.22 -3.93 11.39
N ASP A 230 10.54 -3.82 11.44
CA ASP A 230 11.28 -2.71 10.82
C ASP A 230 12.04 -3.17 9.58
N LEU A 231 11.83 -2.50 8.44
CA LEU A 231 12.33 -2.88 7.10
C LEU A 231 13.54 -2.04 6.64
N TRP A 232 14.17 -1.32 7.56
CA TRP A 232 14.74 -0.01 7.22
C TRP A 232 16.17 0.01 6.70
N SER A 233 17.01 -0.97 7.02
CA SER A 233 18.44 -0.89 6.67
C SER A 233 18.68 -0.78 5.15
N PRO A 234 18.09 -1.63 4.28
CA PRO A 234 18.36 -1.57 2.84
C PRO A 234 17.69 -0.38 2.14
N MET A 235 16.48 0.02 2.55
CA MET A 235 15.82 1.21 1.96
C MET A 235 16.54 2.50 2.30
N TRP A 236 17.07 2.62 3.53
CA TRP A 236 17.80 3.80 3.93
C TRP A 236 19.12 3.90 3.17
N GLN A 237 19.85 2.78 3.01
CA GLN A 237 21.04 2.69 2.16
C GLN A 237 20.74 3.00 0.68
N TYR A 238 19.62 2.50 0.17
CA TYR A 238 19.16 2.84 -1.18
C TYR A 238 19.02 4.35 -1.35
N ARG A 239 18.32 5.00 -0.41
CA ARG A 239 18.03 6.44 -0.50
C ARG A 239 19.27 7.31 -0.29
N THR A 240 20.13 6.97 0.67
CA THR A 240 21.38 7.69 0.93
C THR A 240 22.45 7.43 -0.14
N GLY A 241 22.39 6.31 -0.86
CA GLY A 241 23.22 6.05 -2.03
C GLY A 241 22.68 6.67 -3.34
N PHE A 242 21.36 6.79 -3.47
CA PHE A 242 20.70 7.33 -4.66
C PHE A 242 20.65 8.87 -4.68
N GLU A 243 20.49 9.55 -3.54
CA GLU A 243 20.46 11.03 -3.52
C GLU A 243 21.79 11.70 -3.94
N PRO A 244 22.99 11.22 -3.53
CA PRO A 244 24.26 11.83 -3.94
C PRO A 244 24.54 11.78 -5.45
N SER A 245 24.02 10.78 -6.17
CA SER A 245 24.18 10.69 -7.63
C SER A 245 23.37 11.77 -8.37
N ILE A 246 22.27 12.23 -7.76
CA ILE A 246 21.47 13.37 -8.23
C ILE A 246 22.12 14.71 -7.81
N GLU A 247 22.76 14.76 -6.64
CA GLU A 247 23.42 15.97 -6.12
C GLU A 247 24.60 16.47 -6.96
N ALA A 248 25.30 15.58 -7.68
CA ALA A 248 26.40 15.97 -8.56
C ALA A 248 25.94 16.85 -9.75
N GLY A 249 24.64 16.84 -10.10
CA GLY A 249 24.10 17.58 -11.25
C GLY A 249 23.25 18.82 -10.93
N GLN A 250 22.68 18.98 -9.73
CA GLN A 250 21.58 19.94 -9.50
C GLN A 250 21.69 20.80 -8.21
N ARG A 251 22.85 21.36 -7.91
CA ARG A 251 23.12 22.09 -6.64
C ARG A 251 22.44 23.45 -6.42
N LYS A 252 21.52 23.96 -7.26
CA LYS A 252 21.19 25.40 -7.19
C LYS A 252 19.91 25.86 -6.49
N HIS A 253 18.80 25.12 -6.35
CA HIS A 253 17.56 25.74 -5.83
C HIS A 253 16.89 24.97 -4.68
N GLY A 254 16.53 25.74 -3.63
CA GLY A 254 16.12 25.29 -2.30
C GLY A 254 14.80 24.52 -2.20
N HIS A 255 14.62 23.94 -1.01
CA HIS A 255 13.53 23.06 -0.57
C HIS A 255 13.34 21.81 -1.44
N ARG A 256 14.22 20.83 -1.19
CA ARG A 256 14.17 19.47 -1.71
C ARG A 256 12.87 18.79 -1.28
N LYS A 257 11.84 18.77 -2.13
CA LYS A 257 10.75 17.80 -1.94
C LYS A 257 11.31 16.43 -2.29
N HIS A 258 11.47 15.60 -1.28
CA HIS A 258 11.86 14.20 -1.35
C HIS A 258 11.09 13.48 -2.46
N ARG A 259 11.77 13.04 -3.51
CA ARG A 259 11.15 12.19 -4.53
C ARG A 259 11.18 10.76 -4.01
N HIS A 260 10.01 10.16 -3.89
CA HIS A 260 9.92 8.72 -3.65
C HIS A 260 10.42 7.99 -4.91
N PRO A 261 11.34 7.01 -4.79
CA PRO A 261 11.77 6.16 -5.88
C PRO A 261 10.56 5.43 -6.48
N TYR A 262 10.41 5.51 -7.80
CA TYR A 262 9.22 5.05 -8.53
C TYR A 262 9.17 3.53 -8.65
N ILE A 263 10.31 2.89 -8.85
CA ILE A 263 10.43 1.44 -8.96
C ILE A 263 10.39 0.83 -7.57
N LEU A 264 11.22 1.29 -6.64
CA LEU A 264 11.31 0.69 -5.30
C LEU A 264 9.96 0.73 -4.56
N THR A 265 9.24 1.87 -4.59
CA THR A 265 7.92 1.96 -3.95
C THR A 265 6.81 1.21 -4.71
N GLY A 266 7.11 0.64 -5.88
CA GLY A 266 6.27 -0.32 -6.61
C GLY A 266 6.61 -1.79 -6.32
N MET A 267 7.73 -2.08 -5.66
CA MET A 267 8.10 -3.44 -5.21
C MET A 267 7.36 -3.76 -3.90
N TYR A 268 6.08 -4.11 -4.01
CA TYR A 268 5.19 -4.17 -2.84
C TYR A 268 5.49 -5.31 -1.85
N PHE A 269 6.11 -6.41 -2.28
CA PHE A 269 6.27 -7.60 -1.45
C PHE A 269 6.85 -7.31 -0.06
N PRO A 270 8.01 -6.65 0.09
CA PRO A 270 8.59 -6.45 1.41
C PRO A 270 7.69 -5.60 2.32
N PHE A 271 7.07 -4.56 1.76
CA PHE A 271 6.16 -3.71 2.52
C PHE A 271 4.95 -4.49 3.01
N VAL A 272 4.27 -5.22 2.12
CA VAL A 272 3.11 -6.04 2.48
C VAL A 272 3.49 -7.10 3.51
N TYR A 273 4.64 -7.76 3.33
CA TYR A 273 5.16 -8.74 4.28
C TYR A 273 5.32 -8.13 5.67
N THR A 274 5.92 -6.94 5.79
CA THR A 274 6.12 -6.26 7.08
C THR A 274 4.81 -5.89 7.75
N TRP A 275 3.85 -5.35 7.00
CA TRP A 275 2.51 -5.09 7.53
C TRP A 275 1.86 -6.37 8.07
N ALA A 276 1.95 -7.46 7.29
CA ALA A 276 1.40 -8.75 7.67
C ALA A 276 2.05 -9.35 8.93
N GLN A 277 3.33 -9.05 9.22
CA GLN A 277 3.99 -9.52 10.44
C GLN A 277 3.42 -8.91 11.73
N CYS A 278 2.81 -7.71 11.65
CA CYS A 278 2.29 -7.02 12.84
C CYS A 278 0.76 -7.07 12.95
N THR A 279 0.09 -7.61 11.94
CA THR A 279 -1.37 -7.75 11.92
C THR A 279 -1.78 -9.13 12.43
N LYS A 280 -2.86 -9.20 13.20
CA LYS A 280 -3.58 -10.44 13.46
C LYS A 280 -4.42 -10.83 12.24
N ALA A 281 -4.94 -12.06 12.23
CA ALA A 281 -5.82 -12.54 11.18
C ALA A 281 -6.98 -11.54 10.93
N ARG A 282 -7.23 -11.24 9.65
CA ARG A 282 -8.29 -10.34 9.16
C ARG A 282 -8.14 -8.86 9.55
N GLN A 283 -6.98 -8.44 10.06
CA GLN A 283 -6.68 -7.01 10.24
C GLN A 283 -6.02 -6.39 9.01
N LEU A 284 -5.60 -7.18 8.02
CA LEU A 284 -5.00 -6.69 6.79
C LEU A 284 -5.83 -7.14 5.58
N ALA A 285 -6.21 -6.18 4.74
CA ALA A 285 -6.75 -6.43 3.42
C ALA A 285 -5.83 -5.85 2.34
N VAL A 286 -5.60 -6.63 1.29
CA VAL A 286 -4.86 -6.24 0.09
C VAL A 286 -5.79 -6.34 -1.11
N MET A 287 -6.06 -5.19 -1.73
CA MET A 287 -6.99 -5.04 -2.85
C MET A 287 -6.26 -4.52 -4.09
N GLN A 288 -6.56 -5.11 -5.24
CA GLN A 288 -6.13 -4.52 -6.51
C GLN A 288 -6.92 -3.26 -6.80
N SER A 289 -6.20 -2.19 -7.13
CA SER A 289 -6.80 -0.92 -7.52
C SER A 289 -7.64 -1.10 -8.77
N GLU A 290 -7.19 -1.90 -9.73
CA GLU A 290 -7.93 -2.19 -10.96
C GLU A 290 -9.29 -2.85 -10.66
N TYR A 291 -9.34 -3.73 -9.66
CA TYR A 291 -10.58 -4.35 -9.21
C TYR A 291 -11.52 -3.34 -8.56
N PHE A 292 -10.97 -2.46 -7.73
CA PHE A 292 -11.70 -1.34 -7.12
C PHE A 292 -12.28 -0.39 -8.18
N TRP A 293 -11.51 -0.04 -9.21
CA TRP A 293 -11.95 0.90 -10.24
C TRP A 293 -13.01 0.34 -11.19
N GLN A 294 -13.04 -0.98 -11.38
CA GLN A 294 -14.10 -1.64 -12.15
C GLN A 294 -15.46 -1.56 -11.44
N ASP A 295 -15.47 -1.73 -10.12
CA ASP A 295 -16.67 -1.58 -9.30
C ASP A 295 -16.29 -1.15 -7.88
N PRO A 296 -16.41 0.15 -7.55
CA PRO A 296 -16.03 0.67 -6.24
C PRO A 296 -16.80 0.04 -5.07
N ARG A 297 -17.99 -0.54 -5.31
CA ARG A 297 -18.80 -1.22 -4.28
C ARG A 297 -18.10 -2.43 -3.69
N ARG A 298 -17.12 -3.00 -4.40
CA ARG A 298 -16.27 -4.09 -3.90
C ARG A 298 -15.54 -3.69 -2.61
N LEU A 299 -15.27 -2.40 -2.40
CA LEU A 299 -14.75 -1.90 -1.14
C LEU A 299 -15.66 -2.28 0.05
N TRP A 300 -16.98 -2.16 -0.12
CA TRP A 300 -17.94 -2.50 0.93
C TRP A 300 -17.94 -3.98 1.26
N THR A 301 -17.77 -4.83 0.25
CA THR A 301 -17.52 -6.25 0.46
C THR A 301 -16.30 -6.44 1.35
N VAL A 302 -15.14 -5.85 1.02
CA VAL A 302 -13.92 -6.00 1.84
C VAL A 302 -14.12 -5.55 3.29
N LEU A 303 -14.85 -4.46 3.50
CA LEU A 303 -15.12 -3.91 4.83
C LEU A 303 -16.23 -4.66 5.59
N GLY A 304 -16.94 -5.59 4.94
CA GLY A 304 -18.07 -6.29 5.54
C GLY A 304 -19.30 -5.40 5.75
N VAL A 305 -19.50 -4.40 4.89
CA VAL A 305 -20.53 -3.37 5.02
C VAL A 305 -21.56 -3.54 3.91
N SER A 306 -22.84 -3.41 4.25
CA SER A 306 -23.92 -3.38 3.27
C SER A 306 -24.21 -1.92 2.90
N SER A 307 -23.46 -1.39 1.94
CA SER A 307 -23.70 -0.07 1.36
C SER A 307 -23.75 -0.17 -0.17
N ASP A 308 -24.64 0.59 -0.78
CA ASP A 308 -24.72 0.80 -2.23
C ASP A 308 -24.11 2.13 -2.66
N TYR A 309 -23.59 2.91 -1.71
CA TYR A 309 -23.02 4.22 -1.99
C TYR A 309 -21.82 4.11 -2.93
N VAL A 310 -21.94 4.81 -4.06
CA VAL A 310 -20.84 5.09 -4.97
C VAL A 310 -20.93 6.58 -5.30
N PRO A 311 -19.82 7.35 -5.19
CA PRO A 311 -19.81 8.74 -5.60
C PRO A 311 -20.29 8.87 -7.05
N LEU A 312 -21.20 9.82 -7.31
CA LEU A 312 -21.84 10.05 -8.63
C LEU A 312 -20.88 10.28 -9.79
N GLN A 313 -19.61 10.55 -9.49
CA GLN A 313 -18.51 10.58 -10.44
C GLN A 313 -17.29 9.99 -9.72
N PRO A 314 -16.83 8.76 -10.01
CA PRO A 314 -15.42 8.46 -9.81
C PRO A 314 -14.71 9.48 -10.69
N GLN A 315 -14.14 10.53 -10.07
CA GLN A 315 -13.43 11.53 -10.83
C GLN A 315 -12.43 10.74 -11.68
N ASN A 316 -12.52 10.83 -13.00
CA ASN A 316 -11.76 10.05 -13.98
C ASN A 316 -10.24 10.36 -13.94
N LYS A 317 -9.79 10.89 -12.80
CA LYS A 317 -8.44 11.17 -12.35
C LYS A 317 -7.53 9.96 -12.48
N ALA A 318 -8.01 8.74 -12.21
CA ALA A 318 -7.18 7.53 -12.31
C ALA A 318 -6.54 7.35 -13.69
N ASN A 319 -7.27 7.73 -14.76
CA ASN A 319 -6.83 7.73 -16.16
C ASN A 319 -6.23 9.08 -16.58
N ALA A 320 -6.69 10.20 -16.02
CA ALA A 320 -6.12 11.52 -16.31
C ALA A 320 -4.62 11.63 -15.96
N TYR A 321 -4.13 10.76 -15.05
CA TYR A 321 -2.72 10.73 -14.63
C TYR A 321 -1.88 9.65 -15.33
N THR A 322 -2.36 8.91 -16.33
CA THR A 322 -1.48 8.02 -17.13
C THR A 322 -1.11 8.63 -18.48
N ALA A 323 -1.99 9.44 -19.05
CA ALA A 323 -1.89 9.92 -20.44
C ALA A 323 -0.65 10.80 -20.76
N ARG A 324 0.01 11.40 -19.77
CA ARG A 324 1.11 12.35 -20.00
C ARG A 324 2.52 11.75 -19.92
N ALA A 325 2.65 10.55 -19.38
CA ALA A 325 3.96 9.94 -19.14
C ALA A 325 4.20 8.79 -20.13
N THR A 326 4.55 9.15 -21.36
CA THR A 326 4.95 8.17 -22.38
C THR A 326 6.33 7.63 -22.06
N LEU A 327 6.50 6.31 -22.24
CA LEU A 327 7.78 5.62 -22.15
C LEU A 327 8.02 4.94 -23.49
N SER A 328 9.28 4.86 -23.92
CA SER A 328 9.64 3.96 -25.00
C SER A 328 9.22 2.51 -24.66
N PRO A 329 8.80 1.70 -25.65
CA PRO A 329 8.45 0.30 -25.40
C PRO A 329 9.57 -0.49 -24.72
N THR A 330 10.83 -0.16 -25.06
CA THR A 330 12.02 -0.76 -24.47
C THR A 330 12.12 -0.48 -22.97
N VAL A 331 12.03 0.79 -22.55
CA VAL A 331 12.12 1.13 -21.12
C VAL A 331 10.90 0.62 -20.36
N ALA A 332 9.71 0.71 -20.94
CA ALA A 332 8.51 0.13 -20.33
C ALA A 332 8.70 -1.37 -20.03
N LYS A 333 9.22 -2.13 -21.01
CA LYS A 333 9.52 -3.56 -20.83
C LYS A 333 10.58 -3.80 -19.77
N GLN A 334 11.68 -3.06 -19.76
CA GLN A 334 12.73 -3.19 -18.73
C GLN A 334 12.18 -2.97 -17.32
N ILE A 335 11.27 -2.00 -17.16
CA ILE A 335 10.62 -1.72 -15.87
C ILE A 335 9.66 -2.85 -15.49
N GLU A 336 8.87 -3.35 -16.43
CA GLU A 336 7.99 -4.51 -16.19
C GLU A 336 8.80 -5.75 -15.81
N ASP A 337 9.91 -6.01 -16.49
CA ASP A 337 10.83 -7.11 -16.20
C ASP A 337 11.41 -6.96 -14.77
N ALA A 338 11.78 -5.74 -14.35
CA ALA A 338 12.26 -5.47 -13.00
C ALA A 338 11.21 -5.70 -11.90
N PHE A 339 9.92 -5.65 -12.23
CA PHE A 339 8.84 -5.96 -11.29
C PHE A 339 8.45 -7.43 -11.25
N LYS A 340 8.85 -8.23 -12.23
CA LYS A 340 8.41 -9.62 -12.39
C LYS A 340 8.66 -10.47 -11.14
N GLU A 341 9.90 -10.50 -10.66
CA GLU A 341 10.26 -11.28 -9.46
C GLU A 341 9.58 -10.74 -8.18
N PRO A 342 9.65 -9.44 -7.84
CA PRO A 342 8.92 -8.88 -6.69
C PRO A 342 7.41 -9.16 -6.71
N THR A 343 6.80 -9.14 -7.89
CA THR A 343 5.37 -9.42 -8.07
C THR A 343 5.05 -10.90 -7.87
N GLU A 344 5.89 -11.82 -8.38
CA GLU A 344 5.73 -13.25 -8.15
C GLU A 344 5.94 -13.63 -6.67
N LEU A 345 6.85 -12.95 -5.97
CA LEU A 345 7.02 -13.09 -4.51
C LEU A 345 5.78 -12.63 -3.75
N LEU A 346 5.25 -11.43 -4.07
CA LEU A 346 4.00 -10.94 -3.49
C LEU A 346 2.86 -11.92 -3.73
N ARG A 347 2.70 -12.38 -4.98
CA ARG A 347 1.70 -13.36 -5.40
C ARG A 347 1.76 -14.61 -4.53
N SER A 348 2.93 -15.24 -4.48
CA SER A 348 3.13 -16.48 -3.76
C SER A 348 2.83 -16.30 -2.26
N TYR A 349 3.27 -15.19 -1.70
CA TYR A 349 3.02 -14.85 -0.31
C TYR A 349 1.53 -14.66 0.01
N LEU A 350 0.81 -13.87 -0.80
CA LEU A 350 -0.62 -13.62 -0.58
C LEU A 350 -1.46 -14.90 -0.69
N LEU A 351 -1.11 -15.81 -1.60
CA LEU A 351 -1.78 -17.12 -1.69
C LEU A 351 -1.57 -17.95 -0.43
N ILE A 352 -0.33 -18.04 0.07
CA ILE A 352 0.00 -18.76 1.30
C ILE A 352 -0.68 -18.14 2.53
N GLN A 353 -0.81 -16.81 2.57
CA GLN A 353 -1.38 -16.07 3.70
C GLN A 353 -2.88 -15.79 3.59
N SER A 354 -3.59 -16.41 2.64
CA SER A 354 -5.02 -16.17 2.38
C SER A 354 -5.94 -16.43 3.58
N SER A 355 -5.49 -17.19 4.58
CA SER A 355 -6.20 -17.41 5.84
C SER A 355 -6.03 -16.27 6.87
N SER A 356 -4.98 -15.47 6.75
CA SER A 356 -4.63 -14.39 7.67
C SER A 356 -4.85 -13.00 7.06
N ILE A 357 -4.67 -12.88 5.74
CA ILE A 357 -4.79 -11.65 4.96
C ILE A 357 -5.98 -11.80 4.02
N ILE A 358 -6.83 -10.78 3.98
CA ILE A 358 -7.93 -10.74 3.01
C ILE A 358 -7.36 -10.26 1.69
N VAL A 359 -7.28 -11.17 0.73
CA VAL A 359 -6.79 -10.88 -0.61
C VAL A 359 -8.00 -10.72 -1.54
N VAL A 360 -8.03 -9.61 -2.25
CA VAL A 360 -9.13 -9.27 -3.15
C VAL A 360 -8.57 -9.23 -4.57
N PRO A 361 -8.48 -10.40 -5.25
CA PRO A 361 -7.94 -10.47 -6.59
C PRO A 361 -8.92 -9.87 -7.60
N CYS A 362 -8.41 -9.34 -8.72
CA CYS A 362 -9.26 -9.10 -9.87
C CYS A 362 -9.55 -10.43 -10.59
N VAL A 363 -10.76 -10.59 -11.11
CA VAL A 363 -11.20 -11.80 -11.84
C VAL A 363 -10.85 -11.76 -13.33
N SER A 364 -10.28 -10.66 -13.82
CA SER A 364 -10.01 -10.48 -15.25
C SER A 364 -8.62 -11.00 -15.65
N ASN A 365 -8.45 -11.38 -16.92
CA ASN A 365 -7.15 -11.75 -17.51
C ASN A 365 -6.10 -10.62 -17.51
N THR A 366 -6.44 -9.44 -16.98
CA THR A 366 -5.55 -8.28 -16.86
C THR A 366 -4.91 -8.16 -15.48
N THR A 367 -5.09 -9.16 -14.61
CA THR A 367 -4.48 -9.14 -13.29
C THR A 367 -2.97 -9.26 -13.39
N TRP A 368 -2.28 -8.42 -12.63
CA TRP A 368 -0.82 -8.46 -12.49
C TRP A 368 -0.40 -9.20 -11.21
N TRP A 369 -1.34 -9.73 -10.42
CA TRP A 369 -1.12 -10.71 -9.34
C TRP A 369 -2.33 -11.68 -9.25
N PRO A 370 -2.25 -12.82 -8.54
CA PRO A 370 -2.97 -14.07 -8.83
C PRO A 370 -4.50 -14.00 -8.87
N GLN A 371 -5.07 -14.91 -9.67
CA GLN A 371 -6.29 -15.67 -9.40
C GLN A 371 -6.01 -16.80 -8.42
#